data_AF-A0A0B3B828-F1
#
_entry.id   AF-A0A0B3B828-F1
#
_cell.length_a   1.000
_cell.length_b   1.000
_cell.length_c   1.000
_cell.angle_alpha   90.00
_cell.angle_beta   90.00
_cell.angle_gamma   90.00
#
_symmetry.space_group_name_H-M   'P 1'
#
loop_
_entity.id
_entity.type
_entity.pdbx_description
1 polymer ?
#
loop_
_entity_poly.entity_id
_entity_poly.type
_entity_poly.pdbx_seq_one_letter_code
_entity_poly.pdbx_strand_id
1 'polypeptide(L)'
;MLLEQGAERVQYLAKPGDALNSLTVQDENSLDYLQKIQRGSVFNILRDAASFTLTRSPSNATPALMRIKQGAFTASTLNATSEASAFYYLVKDASTGNLGTFITSSGNLSYWTGVSSNMRSSSNSVLCQDFLSRRLFNYRQDGVLSTQQGASCNLVSNVPNDKVYGFSWTNIPQESSANFLYLQTVFYTSKNSNYGLYNACENKDYQIVTPTGNNDISRATGRSAPLPLDYDSSISLSTLQEILNAVQSEALCFTTNSTLADFWWNESKLFEALHAIMPDNSDFKLNKCMIQAFQSP
;
A
#
# COMPACT_ATOMS: atom_id res chain seq x y z
N MET A 1 -31.85 37.01 35.75
CA MET A 1 -32.17 36.48 34.41
C MET A 1 -31.28 37.21 33.42
N LEU A 2 -30.06 36.70 33.22
CA LEU A 2 -29.04 37.26 32.34
C LEU A 2 -29.14 36.49 31.03
N LEU A 3 -29.60 37.14 29.96
CA LEU A 3 -29.60 36.58 28.62
C LEU A 3 -28.18 36.67 28.07
N GLU A 4 -27.62 35.50 27.78
CA GLU A 4 -26.37 35.31 27.05
C GLU A 4 -26.48 35.95 25.65
N GLN A 5 -25.62 36.93 25.36
CA GLN A 5 -25.33 37.30 23.98
C GLN A 5 -24.17 36.43 23.50
N GLY A 6 -24.52 35.33 22.83
CA GLY A 6 -23.59 34.59 21.99
C GLY A 6 -23.11 35.50 20.86
N ALA A 7 -21.89 36.01 20.98
CA ALA A 7 -21.23 36.68 19.88
C ALA A 7 -21.01 35.67 18.75
N GLU A 8 -21.82 35.77 17.71
CA GLU A 8 -21.61 35.07 16.43
C GLU A 8 -20.18 35.32 15.96
N ARG A 9 -19.32 34.30 16.04
CA ARG A 9 -18.01 34.29 15.39
C ARG A 9 -18.19 34.07 13.88
N VAL A 10 -18.88 34.98 13.21
CA VAL A 10 -18.86 35.08 11.76
C VAL A 10 -17.89 36.20 11.40
N GLN A 11 -16.64 35.85 11.09
CA GLN A 11 -15.77 36.77 10.37
C GLN A 11 -16.19 36.75 8.90
N TYR A 12 -16.86 37.83 8.48
CA TYR A 12 -17.02 38.12 7.06
C TYR A 12 -15.63 38.44 6.49
N LEU A 13 -15.22 37.72 5.44
CA LEU A 13 -14.00 38.05 4.68
C LEU A 13 -14.12 39.50 4.21
N ALA A 14 -13.28 40.37 4.77
CA ALA A 14 -13.17 41.76 4.36
C ALA A 14 -12.64 41.78 2.92
N LYS A 15 -13.57 41.91 1.97
CA LYS A 15 -13.35 41.88 0.51
C LYS A 15 -12.87 40.50 -0.01
N PRO A 16 -13.64 39.86 -0.92
CA PRO A 16 -13.23 38.63 -1.59
C PRO A 16 -11.89 38.71 -2.35
N GLY A 17 -11.37 39.91 -2.65
CA GLY A 17 -10.20 40.08 -3.49
C GLY A 17 -8.87 39.65 -2.87
N ASP A 18 -8.54 40.10 -1.65
CA ASP A 18 -7.15 40.05 -1.18
C ASP A 18 -6.77 38.73 -0.49
N ALA A 19 -7.71 38.07 0.20
CA ALA A 19 -7.48 36.76 0.83
C ALA A 19 -7.53 35.59 -0.16
N LEU A 20 -8.21 35.74 -1.30
CA LEU A 20 -8.25 34.74 -2.38
C LEU A 20 -7.08 34.86 -3.35
N ASN A 21 -6.39 36.01 -3.41
CA ASN A 21 -5.22 36.21 -4.28
C ASN A 21 -3.99 35.38 -3.86
N SER A 22 -3.95 34.86 -2.63
CA SER A 22 -2.87 34.00 -2.12
C SER A 22 -3.32 32.56 -1.84
N LEU A 23 -4.54 32.18 -2.23
CA LEU A 23 -5.06 30.82 -2.08
C LEU A 23 -4.72 30.00 -3.32
N THR A 24 -3.75 29.09 -3.18
CA THR A 24 -3.43 28.13 -4.25
C THR A 24 -4.17 26.82 -3.97
N VAL A 25 -5.05 26.40 -4.88
CA VAL A 25 -5.68 25.08 -4.84
C VAL A 25 -5.00 24.17 -5.85
N GLN A 26 -4.43 23.06 -5.40
CA GLN A 26 -3.80 22.06 -6.25
C GLN A 26 -4.59 20.76 -6.19
N ASP A 27 -4.96 20.23 -7.34
CA ASP A 27 -5.54 18.90 -7.47
C ASP A 27 -4.47 17.95 -8.03
N GLU A 28 -4.04 16.98 -7.22
CA GLU A 28 -3.01 16.01 -7.63
C GLU A 28 -3.59 14.61 -7.75
N ASN A 29 -3.39 14.00 -8.91
CA ASN A 29 -3.94 12.68 -9.24
C ASN A 29 -2.89 11.73 -9.87
N SER A 30 -1.63 12.16 -9.96
CA SER A 30 -0.57 11.33 -10.52
C SER A 30 -0.23 10.20 -9.56
N LEU A 31 -0.07 8.99 -10.11
CA LEU A 31 0.18 7.81 -9.28
C LEU A 31 1.49 7.93 -8.48
N ASP A 32 2.55 8.45 -9.09
CA ASP A 32 3.83 8.66 -8.41
C ASP A 32 3.69 9.59 -7.20
N TYR A 33 2.93 10.69 -7.36
CA TYR A 33 2.65 11.60 -6.26
C TYR A 33 1.84 10.92 -5.15
N LEU A 34 0.74 10.24 -5.52
CA LEU A 34 -0.14 9.55 -4.57
C LEU A 34 0.57 8.40 -3.82
N GLN A 35 1.45 7.66 -4.50
CA GLN A 35 2.09 6.48 -3.92
C GLN A 35 3.37 6.80 -3.13
N LYS A 36 4.13 7.81 -3.57
CA LYS A 36 5.47 8.10 -3.03
C LYS A 36 5.60 9.39 -2.26
N ILE A 37 4.89 10.44 -2.67
CA ILE A 37 5.05 11.78 -2.10
C ILE A 37 4.02 11.99 -1.00
N GLN A 38 2.74 11.93 -1.34
CA GLN A 38 1.67 12.15 -0.37
C GLN A 38 1.27 10.91 0.41
N ARG A 39 1.49 9.72 -0.17
CA ARG A 39 1.24 8.40 0.43
C ARG A 39 0.06 8.38 1.41
N GLY A 40 -1.14 8.54 0.87
CA GLY A 40 -2.37 8.44 1.63
C GLY A 40 -2.91 9.75 2.19
N SER A 41 -2.17 10.86 2.14
CA SER A 41 -2.78 12.20 2.26
C SER A 41 -3.83 12.39 1.18
N VAL A 42 -5.00 12.90 1.58
CA VAL A 42 -6.13 13.19 0.69
C VAL A 42 -6.46 14.67 0.65
N PHE A 43 -6.07 15.41 1.69
CA PHE A 43 -6.24 16.84 1.78
C PHE A 43 -5.24 17.43 2.77
N ASN A 44 -4.51 18.46 2.35
CA ASN A 44 -3.64 19.21 3.26
C ASN A 44 -3.76 20.72 3.07
N ILE A 45 -3.45 21.40 4.16
CA ILE A 45 -3.43 22.84 4.30
C ILE A 45 -2.03 23.22 4.77
N LEU A 46 -1.28 23.92 3.93
CA LEU A 46 0.02 24.48 4.27
C LEU A 46 -0.12 26.00 4.46
N ARG A 47 0.31 26.48 5.63
CA ARG A 47 0.34 27.90 5.98
C ARG A 47 1.78 28.37 6.06
N ASP A 48 2.09 29.37 5.27
CA ASP A 48 3.32 30.15 5.37
C ASP A 48 2.97 31.59 5.82
N ALA A 49 3.96 32.36 6.25
CA ALA A 49 3.79 33.73 6.74
C ALA A 49 3.07 34.66 5.74
N ALA A 50 3.15 34.35 4.44
CA ALA A 50 2.59 35.15 3.36
C ALA A 50 1.64 34.37 2.42
N SER A 51 1.46 33.06 2.60
CA SER A 51 0.69 32.25 1.66
C SER A 51 -0.08 31.11 2.32
N PHE A 52 -1.11 30.65 1.63
CA PHE A 52 -1.96 29.57 2.08
C PHE A 52 -2.23 28.63 0.90
N THR A 53 -1.76 27.38 1.02
CA THR A 53 -1.90 26.37 -0.02
C THR A 53 -2.83 25.28 0.45
N LEU A 54 -3.84 24.99 -0.37
CA LEU A 54 -4.71 23.83 -0.23
C LEU A 54 -4.36 22.82 -1.30
N THR A 55 -3.96 21.62 -0.91
CA THR A 55 -3.76 20.53 -1.87
C THR A 55 -4.80 19.46 -1.60
N ARG A 56 -5.58 19.13 -2.63
CA ARG A 56 -6.53 18.02 -2.63
C ARG A 56 -5.95 16.88 -3.47
N SER A 57 -6.01 15.68 -2.94
CA SER A 57 -5.47 14.50 -3.60
C SER A 57 -6.36 13.29 -3.31
N PRO A 58 -7.66 13.35 -3.64
CA PRO A 58 -8.58 12.28 -3.30
C PRO A 58 -8.16 10.99 -4.02
N SER A 59 -7.89 9.96 -3.22
CA SER A 59 -7.41 8.66 -3.70
C SER A 59 -8.30 7.53 -3.20
N ASN A 60 -8.40 6.45 -3.97
CA ASN A 60 -8.75 5.15 -3.40
C ASN A 60 -7.55 4.65 -2.59
N ALA A 61 -7.82 3.94 -1.51
CA ALA A 61 -6.82 3.24 -0.73
C ALA A 61 -7.15 1.75 -0.75
N THR A 62 -6.27 0.94 -1.35
CA THR A 62 -6.46 -0.50 -1.41
C THR A 62 -5.33 -1.19 -0.65
N PRO A 63 -5.61 -1.79 0.52
CA PRO A 63 -4.60 -2.56 1.23
C PRO A 63 -4.33 -3.87 0.49
N ALA A 64 -3.07 -4.25 0.40
CA ALA A 64 -2.62 -5.46 -0.26
C ALA A 64 -1.68 -6.25 0.64
N LEU A 65 -1.77 -7.58 0.56
CA LEU A 65 -0.90 -8.51 1.25
C LEU A 65 -0.24 -9.42 0.22
N MET A 66 1.09 -9.45 0.22
CA MET A 66 1.92 -10.30 -0.63
C MET A 66 2.51 -11.43 0.20
N ARG A 67 2.23 -12.67 -0.18
CA ARG A 67 2.83 -13.88 0.38
C ARG A 67 3.94 -14.35 -0.54
N ILE A 68 5.17 -14.38 -0.05
CA ILE A 68 6.35 -14.87 -0.76
C ILE A 68 6.73 -16.23 -0.18
N LYS A 69 6.99 -17.21 -1.03
CA LYS A 69 7.36 -18.57 -0.62
C LYS A 69 8.74 -18.94 -1.16
N GLN A 70 9.55 -19.52 -0.28
CA GLN A 70 10.74 -20.28 -0.66
C GLN A 70 10.32 -21.71 -1.00
N GLY A 71 10.73 -22.20 -2.18
CA GLY A 71 10.47 -23.60 -2.57
C GLY A 71 11.08 -24.59 -1.56
N ALA A 72 10.40 -25.71 -1.31
CA ALA A 72 10.92 -26.77 -0.45
C ALA A 72 11.98 -27.60 -1.18
N PHE A 73 12.95 -28.09 -0.41
CA PHE A 73 14.05 -28.91 -0.90
C PHE A 73 13.63 -30.28 -1.45
N THR A 74 14.31 -30.76 -2.50
CA THR A 74 14.38 -32.18 -2.86
C THR A 74 15.80 -32.69 -2.62
N ALA A 75 15.94 -33.93 -2.15
CA ALA A 75 17.17 -34.52 -1.57
C ALA A 75 18.48 -34.40 -2.39
N SER A 76 18.44 -33.95 -3.64
CA SER A 76 19.56 -33.99 -4.59
C SER A 76 20.49 -32.76 -4.58
N THR A 77 20.31 -31.77 -3.71
CA THR A 77 21.13 -30.53 -3.72
C THR A 77 21.67 -30.11 -2.35
N LEU A 78 22.33 -31.02 -1.61
CA LEU A 78 23.08 -30.63 -0.41
C LEU A 78 24.05 -29.47 -0.73
N ASN A 79 23.97 -28.36 0.02
CA ASN A 79 24.75 -27.12 -0.13
C ASN A 79 24.36 -26.17 -1.28
N ALA A 80 23.21 -26.36 -1.95
CA ALA A 80 22.71 -25.34 -2.87
C ALA A 80 22.06 -24.18 -2.12
N THR A 81 22.18 -22.96 -2.66
CA THR A 81 21.37 -21.82 -2.25
C THR A 81 20.07 -21.77 -3.07
N SER A 82 19.04 -21.19 -2.48
CA SER A 82 17.73 -20.98 -3.12
C SER A 82 17.47 -19.50 -3.42
N GLU A 83 16.37 -19.25 -4.13
CA GLU A 83 15.81 -17.92 -4.33
C GLU A 83 14.32 -17.91 -3.94
N ALA A 84 13.87 -16.80 -3.36
CA ALA A 84 12.47 -16.48 -3.15
C ALA A 84 12.20 -15.10 -3.71
N SER A 85 11.16 -14.96 -4.53
CA SER A 85 10.84 -13.69 -5.18
C SER A 85 9.35 -13.54 -5.42
N ALA A 86 8.89 -12.30 -5.45
CA ALA A 86 7.54 -11.92 -5.79
C ALA A 86 7.54 -10.58 -6.52
N PHE A 87 6.86 -10.54 -7.66
CA PHE A 87 6.85 -9.42 -8.56
C PHE A 87 5.44 -9.10 -9.04
N TYR A 88 5.18 -7.85 -9.35
CA TYR A 88 3.87 -7.40 -9.77
C TYR A 88 4.01 -6.24 -10.73
N TYR A 89 2.95 -6.01 -11.50
CA TYR A 89 2.85 -4.83 -12.34
C TYR A 89 1.46 -4.22 -12.17
N LEU A 90 1.39 -2.91 -12.40
CA LEU A 90 0.13 -2.19 -12.44
C LEU A 90 -0.19 -1.80 -13.88
N VAL A 91 -1.46 -1.89 -14.19
CA VAL A 91 -2.02 -1.41 -15.45
C VAL A 91 -3.14 -0.44 -15.13
N LYS A 92 -3.26 0.60 -15.94
CA LYS A 92 -4.41 1.49 -15.97
C LYS A 92 -5.28 1.22 -17.20
N ASP A 93 -6.60 1.26 -17.00
CA ASP A 93 -7.63 1.16 -18.04
C ASP A 93 -7.57 -0.16 -18.84
N ALA A 94 -7.24 -1.26 -18.14
CA ALA A 94 -7.33 -2.61 -18.70
C ALA A 94 -8.79 -2.99 -19.02
N SER A 95 -9.00 -3.71 -20.12
CA SER A 95 -10.32 -4.23 -20.48
C SER A 95 -10.20 -5.54 -21.27
N THR A 96 -11.32 -6.20 -21.55
CA THR A 96 -11.32 -7.46 -22.30
C THR A 96 -10.66 -7.25 -23.68
N GLY A 97 -9.51 -7.90 -23.90
CA GLY A 97 -8.73 -7.77 -25.14
C GLY A 97 -7.79 -6.56 -25.20
N ASN A 98 -7.71 -5.74 -24.15
CA ASN A 98 -6.77 -4.63 -24.03
C ASN A 98 -5.97 -4.76 -22.72
N LEU A 99 -4.65 -4.90 -22.84
CA LEU A 99 -3.73 -4.97 -21.71
C LEU A 99 -3.58 -3.65 -20.95
N GLY A 100 -4.26 -2.58 -21.37
CA GLY A 100 -4.21 -1.25 -20.77
C GLY A 100 -2.84 -0.59 -20.90
N THR A 101 -2.61 0.44 -20.09
CA THR A 101 -1.33 1.16 -20.03
C THR A 101 -0.54 0.72 -18.81
N PHE A 102 0.67 0.18 -19.03
CA PHE A 102 1.58 -0.15 -17.94
C PHE A 102 1.97 1.11 -17.18
N ILE A 103 1.91 1.01 -15.86
CA ILE A 103 2.38 2.06 -14.99
C ILE A 103 3.90 2.03 -14.91
N THR A 104 4.47 3.22 -15.05
CA THR A 104 5.90 3.47 -14.90
C THR A 104 6.16 4.39 -13.74
N SER A 105 7.12 3.99 -12.92
CA SER A 105 7.66 4.77 -11.84
C SER A 105 9.17 4.57 -11.77
N SER A 106 9.92 5.64 -11.47
CA SER A 106 11.37 5.60 -11.39
C SER A 106 11.83 4.81 -10.14
N GLY A 107 12.58 3.73 -10.36
CA GLY A 107 13.28 2.96 -9.31
C GLY A 107 12.40 1.99 -8.50
N ASN A 108 11.27 2.47 -7.98
CA ASN A 108 10.31 1.72 -7.16
C ASN A 108 8.88 2.14 -7.51
N LEU A 109 7.88 1.42 -7.02
CA LEU A 109 6.47 1.77 -7.17
C LEU A 109 5.80 2.02 -5.83
N SER A 110 6.08 1.18 -4.83
CA SER A 110 5.48 1.29 -3.50
C SER A 110 6.48 0.99 -2.39
N TYR A 111 6.00 1.15 -1.16
CA TYR A 111 6.68 0.80 0.07
C TYR A 111 5.92 -0.32 0.76
N TRP A 112 6.65 -1.28 1.29
CA TRP A 112 6.10 -2.48 1.91
C TRP A 112 6.62 -2.64 3.33
N THR A 113 5.81 -3.31 4.14
CA THR A 113 6.13 -3.66 5.53
C THR A 113 6.05 -5.18 5.70
N GLY A 114 7.04 -5.79 6.34
CA GLY A 114 6.99 -7.21 6.69
C GLY A 114 6.17 -7.45 7.96
N VAL A 115 5.22 -8.38 7.90
CA VAL A 115 4.17 -8.51 8.96
C VAL A 115 3.95 -9.92 9.49
N SER A 116 4.44 -10.94 8.80
CA SER A 116 4.36 -12.33 9.25
C SER A 116 5.42 -13.17 8.55
N SER A 117 5.97 -14.17 9.25
CA SER A 117 6.97 -15.11 8.73
C SER A 117 7.00 -16.38 9.56
N ASN A 118 7.13 -17.56 8.96
CA ASN A 118 7.32 -18.81 9.72
C ASN A 118 8.78 -19.13 10.09
N MET A 119 9.73 -18.27 9.70
CA MET A 119 11.13 -18.42 10.05
C MET A 119 11.33 -18.20 11.56
N ARG A 120 11.92 -19.18 12.24
CA ARG A 120 12.12 -19.21 13.70
C ARG A 120 13.60 -19.18 14.06
N SER A 121 13.90 -18.62 15.24
CA SER A 121 15.21 -18.79 15.89
C SER A 121 15.45 -20.24 16.29
N SER A 122 16.72 -20.62 16.49
CA SER A 122 17.12 -21.85 17.19
C SER A 122 16.50 -22.00 18.59
N SER A 123 16.04 -20.89 19.19
CA SER A 123 15.32 -20.84 20.46
C SER A 123 13.79 -20.96 20.35
N ASN A 124 13.22 -21.29 19.18
CA ASN A 124 11.78 -21.39 18.93
C ASN A 124 10.94 -20.11 19.16
N SER A 125 11.57 -18.96 19.39
CA SER A 125 10.90 -17.65 19.45
C SER A 125 10.65 -17.10 18.02
N VAL A 126 9.45 -16.58 17.77
CA VAL A 126 9.09 -15.91 16.51
C VAL A 126 9.93 -14.63 16.39
N LEU A 127 10.97 -14.65 15.56
CA LEU A 127 11.88 -13.49 15.41
C LEU A 127 11.46 -12.53 14.30
N CYS A 128 10.39 -12.83 13.56
CA CYS A 128 9.94 -11.98 12.46
C CYS A 128 11.09 -11.70 11.54
N GLN A 129 11.55 -12.75 10.86
CA GLN A 129 12.73 -12.71 10.03
C GLN A 129 12.40 -12.93 8.57
N ASP A 130 13.22 -12.35 7.70
CA ASP A 130 13.24 -12.68 6.29
C ASP A 130 14.06 -13.95 6.03
N PHE A 131 14.14 -14.33 4.75
CA PHE A 131 14.82 -15.54 4.30
C PHE A 131 16.33 -15.57 4.59
N LEU A 132 16.94 -14.43 4.96
CA LEU A 132 18.35 -14.31 5.31
C LEU A 132 18.55 -14.10 6.82
N SER A 133 17.55 -14.47 7.62
CA SER A 133 17.54 -14.34 9.09
C SER A 133 17.63 -12.89 9.58
N ARG A 134 17.31 -11.90 8.74
CA ARG A 134 17.27 -10.49 9.12
C ARG A 134 15.89 -10.15 9.63
N ARG A 135 15.77 -9.24 10.59
CA ARG A 135 14.46 -8.78 11.07
C ARG A 135 13.63 -8.21 9.91
N LEU A 136 12.33 -8.51 9.88
CA LEU A 136 11.38 -7.95 8.94
C LEU A 136 11.43 -6.43 9.01
N PHE A 137 11.46 -5.82 7.84
CA PHE A 137 11.52 -4.37 7.70
C PHE A 137 10.17 -3.75 8.00
N ASN A 138 10.18 -2.65 8.74
CA ASN A 138 8.98 -1.83 8.92
C ASN A 138 8.61 -1.06 7.65
N TYR A 139 9.61 -0.73 6.82
CA TYR A 139 9.41 0.05 5.62
C TYR A 139 10.54 -0.22 4.61
N ARG A 140 10.19 -0.72 3.42
CA ARG A 140 11.16 -0.97 2.34
C ARG A 140 10.52 -0.70 0.97
N GLN A 141 11.23 0.00 0.12
CA GLN A 141 10.87 0.17 -1.28
C GLN A 141 10.98 -1.17 -2.02
N ASP A 142 10.00 -1.48 -2.86
CA ASP A 142 10.22 -2.48 -3.91
C ASP A 142 11.24 -1.97 -4.95
N GLY A 143 11.69 -2.85 -5.83
CA GLY A 143 12.59 -2.48 -6.92
C GLY A 143 12.08 -2.96 -8.26
N VAL A 144 12.49 -2.29 -9.34
CA VAL A 144 12.23 -2.74 -10.71
C VAL A 144 12.96 -4.07 -10.98
N LEU A 145 12.28 -5.05 -11.59
CA LEU A 145 12.86 -6.37 -11.89
C LEU A 145 14.16 -6.27 -12.70
N SER A 146 14.22 -5.38 -13.70
CA SER A 146 15.40 -5.20 -14.54
C SER A 146 16.67 -4.79 -13.79
N THR A 147 16.57 -4.30 -12.55
CA THR A 147 17.72 -3.92 -11.72
C THR A 147 18.05 -4.95 -10.63
N GLN A 148 17.22 -5.98 -10.43
CA GLN A 148 17.40 -7.00 -9.40
C GLN A 148 18.21 -8.18 -9.92
N GLN A 149 19.52 -8.13 -9.70
CA GLN A 149 20.44 -9.19 -10.11
C GLN A 149 20.10 -10.53 -9.44
N GLY A 150 20.08 -11.60 -10.24
CA GLY A 150 19.83 -12.96 -9.77
C GLY A 150 18.36 -13.27 -9.45
N ALA A 151 17.44 -12.32 -9.66
CA ALA A 151 16.01 -12.58 -9.54
C ALA A 151 15.52 -13.41 -10.73
N SER A 152 14.87 -14.55 -10.47
CA SER A 152 14.19 -15.33 -11.49
C SER A 152 12.70 -15.04 -11.48
N CYS A 153 12.17 -14.67 -12.63
CA CYS A 153 10.75 -14.48 -12.86
C CYS A 153 10.46 -14.89 -14.31
N ASN A 154 9.73 -15.99 -14.52
CA ASN A 154 9.21 -16.28 -15.84
C ASN A 154 8.03 -15.34 -16.08
N LEU A 155 8.30 -14.20 -16.73
CA LEU A 155 7.30 -13.16 -16.91
C LEU A 155 6.12 -13.65 -17.73
N VAL A 156 4.93 -13.16 -17.37
CA VAL A 156 3.76 -13.24 -18.25
C VAL A 156 4.11 -12.59 -19.60
N SER A 157 3.69 -13.25 -20.68
CA SER A 157 3.95 -12.78 -22.05
C SER A 157 3.52 -11.33 -22.26
N ASN A 158 4.35 -10.56 -22.98
CA ASN A 158 4.17 -9.13 -23.29
C ASN A 158 4.25 -8.15 -22.10
N VAL A 159 4.70 -8.60 -20.93
CA VAL A 159 5.02 -7.70 -19.81
C VAL A 159 6.50 -7.28 -19.89
N PRO A 160 6.83 -5.99 -20.00
CA PRO A 160 8.23 -5.56 -20.04
C PRO A 160 8.90 -5.61 -18.66
N ASN A 161 10.17 -6.06 -18.60
CA ASN A 161 10.96 -6.16 -17.35
C ASN A 161 11.05 -4.84 -16.56
N ASP A 162 11.04 -3.70 -17.23
CA ASP A 162 11.16 -2.37 -16.62
C ASP A 162 9.82 -1.82 -16.10
N LYS A 163 8.73 -2.59 -16.23
CA LYS A 163 7.38 -2.28 -15.72
C LYS A 163 6.96 -3.18 -14.55
N VAL A 164 7.89 -3.98 -14.05
CA VAL A 164 7.66 -5.00 -13.04
C VAL A 164 8.40 -4.61 -11.77
N TYR A 165 7.70 -4.64 -10.65
CA TYR A 165 8.17 -4.20 -9.34
C TYR A 165 8.06 -5.33 -8.33
N GLY A 166 8.96 -5.40 -7.35
CA GLY A 166 8.83 -6.40 -6.30
C GLY A 166 10.10 -6.63 -5.52
N PHE A 167 10.26 -7.85 -5.03
CA PHE A 167 11.35 -8.26 -4.17
C PHE A 167 11.92 -9.60 -4.60
N SER A 168 13.24 -9.72 -4.51
CA SER A 168 13.95 -10.99 -4.60
C SER A 168 14.94 -11.11 -3.45
N TRP A 169 15.05 -12.34 -2.94
CA TRP A 169 16.09 -12.79 -2.05
C TRP A 169 16.84 -13.89 -2.79
N THR A 170 18.14 -13.69 -2.97
CA THR A 170 19.06 -14.65 -3.56
C THR A 170 19.98 -15.21 -2.48
N ASN A 171 20.66 -16.32 -2.78
CA ASN A 171 21.60 -16.97 -1.85
C ASN A 171 20.96 -17.40 -0.52
N ILE A 172 19.67 -17.75 -0.53
CA ILE A 172 18.95 -18.17 0.67
C ILE A 172 19.37 -19.60 1.06
N PRO A 173 19.65 -19.90 2.34
CA PRO A 173 19.87 -21.27 2.81
C PRO A 173 18.67 -22.17 2.48
N GLN A 174 18.91 -23.31 1.84
CA GLN A 174 17.86 -24.31 1.61
C GLN A 174 17.44 -24.94 2.94
N GLU A 175 16.12 -25.05 3.14
CA GLU A 175 15.52 -25.62 4.35
C GLU A 175 14.62 -26.82 3.99
N SER A 176 14.48 -27.76 4.93
CA SER A 176 13.66 -28.97 4.71
C SER A 176 12.15 -28.68 4.61
N SER A 177 11.70 -27.54 5.14
CA SER A 177 10.31 -27.07 5.06
C SER A 177 10.21 -25.81 4.22
N ALA A 178 9.07 -25.61 3.55
CA ALA A 178 8.81 -24.37 2.84
C ALA A 178 8.74 -23.19 3.84
N ASN A 179 9.52 -22.16 3.59
CA ASN A 179 9.44 -20.90 4.32
C ASN A 179 8.55 -19.90 3.58
N PHE A 180 7.87 -19.05 4.34
CA PHE A 180 7.08 -17.97 3.80
C PHE A 180 7.23 -16.68 4.60
N LEU A 181 7.00 -15.59 3.88
CA LEU A 181 7.04 -14.22 4.34
C LEU A 181 5.80 -13.50 3.81
N TYR A 182 5.17 -12.70 4.66
CA TYR A 182 4.11 -11.81 4.26
C TYR A 182 4.55 -10.35 4.36
N LEU A 183 4.36 -9.63 3.26
CA LEU A 183 4.52 -8.19 3.16
C LEU A 183 3.16 -7.53 2.97
N GLN A 184 2.94 -6.35 3.51
CA GLN A 184 1.74 -5.57 3.25
C GLN A 184 2.07 -4.17 2.73
N THR A 185 1.14 -3.58 2.01
CA THR A 185 1.18 -2.18 1.56
C THR A 185 -0.24 -1.64 1.40
N VAL A 186 -0.38 -0.34 1.23
CA VAL A 186 -1.58 0.28 0.69
C VAL A 186 -1.22 0.90 -0.65
N PHE A 187 -2.02 0.61 -1.68
CA PHE A 187 -1.95 1.30 -2.95
C PHE A 187 -2.91 2.48 -2.95
N TYR A 188 -2.36 3.67 -3.17
CA TYR A 188 -3.12 4.90 -3.37
C TYR A 188 -3.26 5.20 -4.85
N THR A 189 -4.49 5.09 -5.36
CA THR A 189 -4.81 5.30 -6.79
C THR A 189 -5.81 6.44 -6.93
N SER A 190 -5.84 7.12 -8.07
CA SER A 190 -6.80 8.22 -8.25
C SER A 190 -8.25 7.69 -8.35
N LYS A 191 -9.20 8.41 -7.73
CA LYS A 191 -10.62 8.00 -7.60
C LYS A 191 -11.33 7.66 -8.92
N ASN A 192 -10.90 8.26 -10.04
CA ASN A 192 -11.55 8.13 -11.35
C ASN A 192 -10.71 7.34 -12.36
N SER A 193 -9.88 6.41 -11.91
CA SER A 193 -9.01 5.62 -12.78
C SER A 193 -9.11 4.15 -12.43
N ASN A 194 -9.19 3.31 -13.46
CA ASN A 194 -9.27 1.88 -13.28
C ASN A 194 -7.85 1.29 -13.23
N TYR A 195 -7.34 1.08 -12.03
CA TYR A 195 -6.04 0.43 -11.83
C TYR A 195 -6.23 -1.05 -11.48
N GLY A 196 -5.54 -1.90 -12.21
CA GLY A 196 -5.45 -3.33 -11.95
C GLY A 196 -4.04 -3.72 -11.50
N LEU A 197 -3.96 -4.51 -10.42
CA LEU A 197 -2.73 -5.15 -9.98
C LEU A 197 -2.67 -6.61 -10.47
N TYR A 198 -1.53 -6.99 -11.03
CA TYR A 198 -1.30 -8.31 -11.59
C TYR A 198 -0.05 -8.95 -11.00
N ASN A 199 -0.08 -10.29 -10.89
CA ASN A 199 1.10 -11.09 -10.63
C ASN A 199 1.97 -11.14 -11.90
N ALA A 200 3.27 -10.87 -11.78
CA ALA A 200 4.15 -10.79 -12.92
C ALA A 200 4.76 -12.14 -13.36
N CYS A 201 4.87 -13.13 -12.46
CA CYS A 201 5.60 -14.37 -12.72
C CYS A 201 4.67 -15.59 -12.82
N GLU A 202 4.74 -16.33 -13.94
CA GLU A 202 3.88 -17.48 -14.19
C GLU A 202 4.25 -18.73 -13.36
N ASN A 203 5.51 -18.86 -12.93
CA ASN A 203 6.06 -20.10 -12.35
C ASN A 203 6.47 -19.99 -10.88
N LYS A 204 6.09 -18.92 -10.18
CA LYS A 204 6.46 -18.70 -8.78
C LYS A 204 5.24 -18.83 -7.87
N ASP A 205 5.42 -19.55 -6.76
CA ASP A 205 4.39 -19.79 -5.76
C ASP A 205 4.29 -18.62 -4.76
N TYR A 206 4.03 -17.42 -5.27
CA TYR A 206 3.64 -16.26 -4.44
C TYR A 206 2.24 -15.80 -4.80
N GLN A 207 1.61 -15.10 -3.86
CA GLN A 207 0.25 -14.62 -4.00
C GLN A 207 0.19 -13.16 -3.57
N ILE A 208 -0.60 -12.36 -4.27
CA ILE A 208 -0.99 -11.03 -3.81
C ILE A 208 -2.49 -11.08 -3.59
N VAL A 209 -2.93 -10.52 -2.48
CA VAL A 209 -4.33 -10.51 -2.10
C VAL A 209 -4.77 -9.11 -1.68
N THR A 210 -5.99 -8.75 -2.05
CA THR A 210 -6.65 -7.50 -1.65
C THR A 210 -8.06 -7.81 -1.14
N PRO A 211 -8.57 -7.05 -0.15
CA PRO A 211 -9.96 -7.18 0.23
C PRO A 211 -10.85 -6.68 -0.90
N THR A 212 -12.05 -7.25 -1.01
CA THR A 212 -13.15 -6.69 -1.78
C THR A 212 -14.20 -6.15 -0.82
N GLY A 213 -15.04 -5.21 -1.28
CA GLY A 213 -16.07 -4.56 -0.45
C GLY A 213 -17.12 -5.50 0.17
N ASN A 214 -17.06 -6.82 -0.09
CA ASN A 214 -18.01 -7.83 0.40
C ASN A 214 -17.40 -8.78 1.47
N ASN A 215 -16.38 -8.36 2.21
CA ASN A 215 -15.61 -9.22 3.13
C ASN A 215 -15.01 -10.47 2.46
N ASP A 216 -14.73 -10.37 1.17
CA ASP A 216 -14.09 -11.43 0.38
C ASP A 216 -12.67 -11.01 -0.02
N ILE A 217 -11.85 -11.98 -0.41
CA ILE A 217 -10.48 -11.76 -0.87
C ILE A 217 -10.42 -12.00 -2.37
N SER A 218 -9.93 -11.01 -3.10
CA SER A 218 -9.43 -11.26 -4.46
C SER A 218 -7.95 -11.67 -4.41
N ARG A 219 -7.58 -12.69 -5.19
CA ARG A 219 -6.22 -13.25 -5.23
C ARG A 219 -5.65 -13.20 -6.64
N ALA A 220 -4.45 -12.65 -6.79
CA ALA A 220 -3.68 -12.74 -8.03
C ALA A 220 -2.79 -13.99 -7.97
N THR A 221 -3.14 -15.02 -8.75
CA THR A 221 -2.35 -16.26 -8.90
C THR A 221 -2.01 -16.48 -10.39
N GLY A 222 -0.84 -16.02 -10.84
CA GLY A 222 -0.46 -16.11 -12.26
C GLY A 222 -1.29 -15.20 -13.18
N ARG A 223 -1.74 -15.70 -14.34
CA ARG A 223 -2.52 -14.97 -15.39
C ARG A 223 -3.96 -14.57 -15.01
N SER A 224 -4.30 -14.54 -13.73
CA SER A 224 -5.66 -14.22 -13.27
C SER A 224 -6.10 -12.82 -13.70
N ALA A 225 -7.42 -12.57 -13.64
CA ALA A 225 -8.01 -11.24 -13.74
C ALA A 225 -7.31 -10.26 -12.76
N PRO A 226 -7.23 -8.96 -13.10
CA PRO A 226 -6.60 -7.96 -12.23
C PRO A 226 -7.25 -7.95 -10.86
N LEU A 227 -6.44 -7.70 -9.83
CA LEU A 227 -6.94 -7.23 -8.55
C LEU A 227 -7.29 -5.75 -8.71
N PRO A 228 -8.57 -5.36 -8.59
CA PRO A 228 -8.95 -3.96 -8.71
C PRO A 228 -8.39 -3.19 -7.50
N LEU A 229 -7.84 -2.00 -7.78
CA LEU A 229 -7.29 -1.11 -6.75
C LEU A 229 -8.29 0.01 -6.43
N ASP A 230 -9.47 -0.38 -5.94
CA ASP A 230 -10.63 0.48 -5.70
C ASP A 230 -11.42 0.14 -4.41
N TYR A 231 -10.77 -0.46 -3.40
CA TYR A 231 -11.42 -1.00 -2.20
C TYR A 231 -12.35 0.01 -1.51
N ASP A 232 -11.84 1.19 -1.18
CA ASP A 232 -12.62 2.29 -0.58
C ASP A 232 -13.21 3.25 -1.61
N SER A 233 -13.56 2.77 -2.80
CA SER A 233 -14.23 3.59 -3.84
C SER A 233 -15.57 4.18 -3.36
N SER A 234 -16.23 3.55 -2.39
CA SER A 234 -17.49 4.03 -1.79
C SER A 234 -17.33 5.27 -0.90
N ILE A 235 -16.15 5.51 -0.34
CA ILE A 235 -15.86 6.71 0.45
C ILE A 235 -15.62 7.85 -0.52
N SER A 236 -16.62 8.73 -0.66
CA SER A 236 -16.47 9.98 -1.38
C SER A 236 -15.59 10.93 -0.57
N LEU A 237 -14.64 11.61 -1.21
CA LEU A 237 -13.75 12.61 -0.61
C LEU A 237 -13.75 13.89 -1.45
N SER A 238 -14.88 14.16 -2.11
CA SER A 238 -15.04 15.27 -3.05
C SER A 238 -15.24 16.62 -2.35
N THR A 239 -15.73 16.59 -1.10
CA THR A 239 -16.03 17.77 -0.28
C THR A 239 -15.37 17.71 1.10
N LEU A 240 -15.18 18.86 1.73
CA LEU A 240 -14.67 18.93 3.11
C LEU A 240 -15.60 18.23 4.11
N GLN A 241 -16.93 18.31 3.90
CA GLN A 241 -17.89 17.61 4.75
C GLN A 241 -17.65 16.10 4.71
N GLU A 242 -17.41 15.54 3.54
CA GLU A 242 -17.12 14.11 3.40
C GLU A 242 -15.78 13.71 4.05
N ILE A 243 -14.75 14.56 3.94
CA ILE A 243 -13.48 14.36 4.65
C ILE A 243 -13.72 14.32 6.17
N LEU A 244 -14.48 15.27 6.71
CA LEU A 244 -14.81 15.31 8.15
C LEU A 244 -15.64 14.10 8.58
N ASN A 245 -16.59 13.65 7.75
CA ASN A 245 -17.35 12.42 8.00
C ASN A 245 -16.41 11.20 8.02
N ALA A 246 -15.44 11.12 7.12
CA ALA A 246 -14.47 10.04 7.06
C ALA A 246 -13.50 10.05 8.26
N VAL A 247 -13.19 11.22 8.82
CA VAL A 247 -12.49 11.32 10.12
C VAL A 247 -13.38 10.81 11.26
N GLN A 248 -14.66 11.18 11.29
CA GLN A 248 -15.61 10.72 12.31
C GLN A 248 -15.80 9.19 12.29
N SER A 249 -15.78 8.58 11.12
CA SER A 249 -15.85 7.12 10.95
C SER A 249 -14.49 6.42 11.09
N GLU A 250 -13.44 7.14 11.53
CA GLU A 250 -12.06 6.65 11.70
C GLU A 250 -11.39 6.15 10.41
N ALA A 251 -11.97 6.40 9.23
CA ALA A 251 -11.41 6.03 7.93
C ALA A 251 -10.21 6.92 7.56
N LEU A 252 -10.24 8.19 8.00
CA LEU A 252 -9.12 9.11 7.91
C LEU A 252 -8.59 9.46 9.30
N CYS A 253 -7.28 9.64 9.39
CA CYS A 253 -6.59 10.33 10.47
C CYS A 253 -6.37 11.79 10.09
N PHE A 254 -6.11 12.64 11.08
CA PHE A 254 -5.68 14.00 10.84
C PHE A 254 -4.59 14.41 11.83
N THR A 255 -3.66 15.26 11.39
CA THR A 255 -2.73 16.00 12.25
C THR A 255 -2.85 17.47 11.94
N THR A 256 -2.62 18.27 12.96
CA THR A 256 -2.63 19.72 12.82
C THR A 256 -1.59 20.35 13.72
N ASN A 257 -0.95 21.39 13.21
CA ASN A 257 -0.10 22.30 13.94
C ASN A 257 -0.28 23.72 13.38
N SER A 258 0.57 24.66 13.79
CA SER A 258 0.49 26.05 13.35
C SER A 258 0.63 26.25 11.84
N THR A 259 1.36 25.36 11.16
CA THR A 259 1.73 25.50 9.74
C THR A 259 1.11 24.44 8.83
N LEU A 260 0.58 23.34 9.38
CA LEU A 260 0.05 22.21 8.64
C LEU A 260 -1.29 21.76 9.23
N ALA A 261 -2.26 21.47 8.39
CA ALA A 261 -3.31 20.50 8.70
C ALA A 261 -3.30 19.44 7.59
N ASP A 262 -3.19 18.18 7.95
CA ASP A 262 -3.11 17.06 7.01
C ASP A 262 -4.15 16.01 7.36
N PHE A 263 -4.80 15.45 6.35
CA PHE A 263 -5.82 14.42 6.45
C PHE A 263 -5.39 13.26 5.56
N TRP A 264 -5.22 12.08 6.14
CA TRP A 264 -4.73 10.90 5.41
C TRP A 264 -5.46 9.63 5.82
N TRP A 265 -5.40 8.63 4.94
CA TRP A 265 -5.98 7.30 5.17
C TRP A 265 -5.45 6.64 6.44
N ASN A 266 -6.36 6.14 7.27
CA ASN A 266 -6.00 5.35 8.43
C ASN A 266 -5.57 3.93 8.00
N GLU A 267 -4.28 3.75 7.69
CA GLU A 267 -3.75 2.46 7.25
C GLU A 267 -4.04 1.32 8.25
N SER A 268 -4.09 1.60 9.56
CA SER A 268 -4.42 0.56 10.55
C SER A 268 -5.81 -0.03 10.32
N LYS A 269 -6.81 0.81 10.04
CA LYS A 269 -8.17 0.38 9.69
C LYS A 269 -8.20 -0.36 8.35
N LEU A 270 -7.45 0.11 7.36
CA LEU A 270 -7.34 -0.59 6.08
C LEU A 270 -6.77 -2.01 6.25
N PHE A 271 -5.75 -2.17 7.08
CA PHE A 271 -5.16 -3.48 7.35
C PHE A 271 -6.04 -4.39 8.22
N GLU A 272 -6.97 -3.85 9.03
CA GLU A 272 -7.99 -4.65 9.72
C GLU A 272 -8.85 -5.43 8.73
N ALA A 273 -9.21 -4.85 7.59
CA ALA A 273 -9.98 -5.55 6.55
C ALA A 273 -9.25 -6.79 6.04
N LEU A 274 -7.95 -6.68 5.72
CA LEU A 274 -7.11 -7.82 5.33
C LEU A 274 -7.01 -8.86 6.44
N HIS A 275 -6.91 -8.44 7.70
CA HIS A 275 -6.85 -9.36 8.82
C HIS A 275 -8.18 -10.10 9.03
N ALA A 276 -9.33 -9.44 8.87
CA ALA A 276 -10.64 -10.02 9.13
C ALA A 276 -10.97 -11.17 8.16
N ILE A 277 -10.52 -11.05 6.91
CA ILE A 277 -10.86 -11.98 5.83
C ILE A 277 -9.87 -13.15 5.69
N MET A 278 -8.72 -13.11 6.37
CA MET A 278 -7.76 -14.22 6.38
C MET A 278 -8.21 -15.29 7.39
N PRO A 279 -8.33 -16.58 6.99
CA PRO A 279 -8.76 -17.66 7.90
C PRO A 279 -7.91 -17.73 9.18
N ASP A 280 -8.52 -18.02 10.33
CA ASP A 280 -7.82 -18.05 11.62
C ASP A 280 -6.71 -19.11 11.69
N ASN A 281 -6.87 -20.20 10.94
CA ASN A 281 -5.87 -21.26 10.79
C ASN A 281 -4.83 -20.98 9.70
N SER A 282 -4.84 -19.79 9.08
CA SER A 282 -3.87 -19.44 8.07
C SER A 282 -2.48 -19.21 8.67
N ASP A 283 -1.47 -19.61 7.90
CA ASP A 283 -0.05 -19.31 8.09
C ASP A 283 0.21 -17.86 8.54
N PHE A 284 -0.52 -16.92 7.94
CA PHE A 284 -0.45 -15.50 8.24
C PHE A 284 -0.82 -15.19 9.71
N LYS A 285 -1.98 -15.68 10.17
CA LYS A 285 -2.51 -15.44 11.53
C LYS A 285 -1.64 -16.11 12.59
N LEU A 286 -1.21 -17.34 12.33
CA LEU A 286 -0.41 -18.14 13.28
C LEU A 286 0.99 -17.59 13.53
N ASN A 287 1.57 -16.91 12.53
CA ASN A 287 2.95 -16.41 12.58
C ASN A 287 3.03 -14.88 12.51
N LYS A 288 1.94 -14.19 12.87
CA LYS A 288 1.87 -12.73 12.86
C LYS A 288 2.89 -12.14 13.82
N CYS A 289 3.62 -11.14 13.33
CA CYS A 289 4.73 -10.52 14.04
C CYS A 289 4.35 -9.43 15.03
N MET A 290 3.09 -8.99 14.99
CA MET A 290 2.54 -7.80 15.65
C MET A 290 3.15 -6.48 15.13
N ILE A 291 2.30 -5.72 14.46
CA ILE A 291 2.52 -4.31 14.10
C ILE A 291 2.29 -3.50 15.38
N GLN A 292 3.28 -3.42 16.28
CA GLN A 292 3.34 -2.38 17.32
C GLN A 292 4.23 -1.23 16.85
N ALA A 293 4.03 -0.75 15.61
CA ALA A 293 4.88 0.31 15.04
C ALA A 293 4.12 1.55 14.53
N PHE A 294 2.78 1.58 14.61
CA PHE A 294 1.99 2.78 14.23
C PHE A 294 1.16 3.37 15.37
N GLN A 295 1.40 2.93 16.61
CA GLN A 295 1.07 3.75 17.77
C GLN A 295 2.33 4.55 18.11
N SER A 296 2.32 5.83 17.77
CA SER A 296 3.18 6.83 18.42
C SER A 296 2.24 7.84 19.11
N PRO A 297 2.71 8.43 20.22
CA PRO A 297 1.94 8.71 21.45
C PRO A 297 0.76 9.68 21.31
#